data_AF-A0A914L0I1-F1
#
_entry.id   AF-A0A914L0I1-F1
#
_cell.length_a   1.000
_cell.length_b   1.000
_cell.length_c   1.000
_cell.angle_alpha   90.00
_cell.angle_beta   90.00
_cell.angle_gamma   90.00
#
_symmetry.space_group_name_H-M   'P 1'
#
loop_
_entity.id
_entity.type
_entity.pdbx_description
1 polymer ?
#
loop_
_entity_poly.entity_id
_entity_poly.type
_entity_poly.pdbx_seq_one_letter_code
_entity_poly.pdbx_strand_id
1 'polypeptide(L)'
;MTYIGEKHGNYFIALELGGKDLKKYYYERDPQDGKRVARSNEAVLTKIVKGAAQALAQFHKYGVHRDIKHQNFVVSRDQDSNAEVVDVKLIDFNSSYLYEQNERDFVENSKRNDITNFGAMVYRLFNEHYIITGGLLATYDEKFPTTTLKNENWLLLS
;
A
#
# COMPACT_ATOMS: atom_id res chain seq x y z
N MET A 1 19.58 2.84 13.19
CA MET A 1 19.91 2.32 14.54
C MET A 1 18.63 1.79 15.14
N THR A 2 18.60 0.54 15.58
CA THR A 2 17.46 -0.06 16.28
C THR A 2 17.83 -0.17 17.76
N TYR A 3 16.96 0.29 18.65
CA TYR A 3 17.13 0.16 20.09
C TYR A 3 15.99 -0.67 20.67
N ILE A 4 16.32 -1.60 21.55
CA ILE A 4 15.35 -2.40 22.32
C ILE A 4 15.63 -2.13 23.78
N GLY A 5 14.62 -1.72 24.53
CA GLY A 5 14.71 -1.46 25.96
C GLY A 5 13.53 -2.02 26.73
N GLU A 6 13.68 -2.18 28.03
CA GLU A 6 12.64 -2.66 28.93
C GLU A 6 12.44 -1.65 30.07
N LYS A 7 11.18 -1.34 30.41
CA LYS A 7 10.84 -0.53 31.58
C LYS A 7 9.53 -1.01 32.20
N HIS A 8 9.59 -1.37 33.48
CA HIS A 8 8.44 -1.88 34.25
C HIS A 8 7.72 -3.06 33.57
N GLY A 9 8.48 -4.01 32.99
CA GLY A 9 7.93 -5.17 32.27
C GLY A 9 7.36 -4.87 30.88
N ASN A 10 7.51 -3.63 30.38
CA ASN A 10 7.14 -3.27 29.01
C ASN A 10 8.39 -3.20 28.13
N TYR A 11 8.31 -3.80 26.95
CA TYR A 11 9.35 -3.72 25.93
C TYR A 11 9.09 -2.55 24.98
N PHE A 12 10.15 -1.82 24.66
CA PHE A 12 10.12 -0.69 23.74
C PHE A 12 11.10 -0.95 22.61
N ILE A 13 10.63 -0.80 21.37
CA ILE A 13 11.46 -0.86 20.18
C ILE A 13 11.48 0.54 19.58
N ALA A 14 12.65 1.18 19.56
CA ALA A 14 12.85 2.41 18.82
C ALA A 14 13.44 2.08 17.45
N LEU A 15 12.70 2.46 16.41
CA LEU A 15 13.07 2.30 15.01
C LEU A 15 13.47 3.65 14.42
N GLU A 16 14.20 3.60 13.32
CA GLU A 16 14.46 4.79 12.51
C GLU A 16 13.13 5.47 12.15
N LEU A 17 13.03 6.77 12.38
CA LEU A 17 11.81 7.51 12.12
C LEU A 17 11.60 7.62 10.60
N GLY A 18 10.59 6.91 10.08
CA GLY A 18 10.18 7.02 8.69
C GLY A 18 9.70 8.43 8.32
N GLY A 19 9.39 8.59 7.03
CA GLY A 19 8.65 9.74 6.53
C GLY A 19 7.15 9.57 6.78
N LYS A 20 6.35 9.80 5.75
CA LYS A 20 4.88 9.76 5.79
C LYS A 20 4.38 8.39 5.36
N ASP A 21 3.20 7.98 5.83
CA ASP A 21 2.53 6.80 5.27
C ASP A 21 2.11 7.05 3.80
N LEU A 22 1.87 5.97 3.05
CA LEU A 22 1.58 6.08 1.62
C LEU A 22 0.35 6.92 1.29
N LYS A 23 -0.70 6.87 2.13
CA LYS A 23 -1.92 7.64 1.89
C LYS A 23 -1.62 9.12 2.01
N LYS A 24 -0.97 9.54 3.10
CA LYS A 24 -0.56 10.92 3.30
C LYS A 24 0.39 11.41 2.21
N TYR A 25 1.35 10.58 1.83
CA TYR A 25 2.31 10.93 0.78
C TYR A 25 1.64 11.13 -0.58
N TYR A 26 0.68 10.28 -0.94
CA TYR A 26 -0.08 10.40 -2.18
C TYR A 26 -0.86 11.72 -2.24
N TYR A 27 -1.66 12.04 -1.22
CA TYR A 27 -2.51 13.24 -1.22
C TYR A 27 -1.75 14.56 -1.20
N GLU A 28 -0.54 14.61 -0.62
CA GLU A 28 0.27 15.83 -0.64
C GLU A 28 0.91 16.12 -2.00
N ARG A 29 0.98 15.12 -2.89
CA ARG A 29 1.52 15.26 -4.25
C ARG A 29 0.44 15.35 -5.32
N ASP A 30 -0.82 15.20 -4.93
CA ASP A 30 -1.96 15.41 -5.81
C ASP A 30 -2.16 16.93 -6.03
N PRO A 31 -2.05 17.43 -7.27
CA PRO A 31 -2.30 18.83 -7.55
C PRO A 31 -3.79 19.14 -7.36
N GLN A 32 -4.12 19.91 -6.32
CA GLN A 32 -5.49 20.30 -5.93
C GLN A 32 -6.32 21.06 -7.01
N ASP A 33 -5.78 21.26 -8.21
CA ASP A 33 -6.35 22.15 -9.23
C ASP A 33 -7.21 21.47 -10.30
N GLY A 34 -7.70 20.24 -10.07
CA GLY A 34 -8.85 19.63 -10.79
C GLY A 34 -8.72 19.38 -12.30
N LYS A 35 -7.72 19.94 -12.99
CA LYS A 35 -7.65 19.99 -14.48
C LYS A 35 -6.45 19.26 -15.08
N ARG A 36 -5.47 18.83 -14.27
CA ARG A 36 -4.27 18.06 -14.68
C ARG A 36 -4.22 16.64 -14.07
N VAL A 37 -5.32 16.21 -13.47
CA VAL A 37 -5.38 15.23 -12.37
C VAL A 37 -5.30 13.77 -12.82
N ALA A 38 -5.70 13.39 -14.04
CA ALA A 38 -5.76 11.97 -14.40
C ALA A 38 -4.36 11.34 -14.64
N ARG A 39 -3.53 11.90 -15.53
CA ARG A 39 -2.23 11.30 -15.89
C ARG A 39 -1.10 11.54 -14.89
N SER A 40 -1.10 12.69 -14.19
CA SER A 40 -0.07 13.00 -13.19
C SER A 40 -0.19 12.12 -11.94
N ASN A 41 -1.42 11.77 -11.56
CA ASN A 41 -1.67 10.89 -10.42
C ASN A 41 -1.38 9.41 -10.73
N GLU A 42 -1.59 8.97 -11.97
CA GLU A 42 -1.19 7.62 -12.39
C GLU A 42 0.33 7.44 -12.28
N ALA A 43 1.13 8.43 -12.68
CA ALA A 43 2.58 8.37 -12.57
C ALA A 43 3.05 8.29 -11.10
N VAL A 44 2.51 9.15 -10.22
CA VAL A 44 2.86 9.12 -8.78
C VAL A 44 2.43 7.81 -8.15
N LEU A 45 1.21 7.35 -8.44
CA LEU A 45 0.72 6.07 -7.92
C LEU A 45 1.56 4.90 -8.43
N THR A 46 1.97 4.90 -9.69
CA THR A 46 2.85 3.88 -10.26
C THR A 46 4.17 3.80 -9.49
N LYS A 47 4.78 4.95 -9.18
CA LYS A 47 6.02 4.98 -8.37
C LYS A 47 5.80 4.43 -6.96
N ILE A 48 4.67 4.77 -6.33
CA ILE A 48 4.28 4.28 -4.99
C ILE A 48 4.07 2.77 -5.01
N VAL A 49 3.30 2.26 -5.97
CA VAL A 49 2.97 0.83 -6.10
C VAL A 49 4.25 0.01 -6.32
N LYS A 50 5.16 0.47 -7.18
CA LYS A 50 6.47 -0.17 -7.37
C LYS A 50 7.24 -0.26 -6.06
N GLY A 51 7.35 0.84 -5.31
CA GLY A 51 8.08 0.88 -4.04
C GLY A 51 7.50 -0.04 -2.98
N ALA A 52 6.19 0.03 -2.78
CA ALA A 52 5.49 -0.78 -1.81
C ALA A 52 5.52 -2.28 -2.16
N ALA A 53 5.39 -2.62 -3.45
CA ALA A 53 5.54 -4.00 -3.93
C ALA A 53 6.96 -4.53 -3.71
N GLN A 54 8.00 -3.71 -3.93
CA GLN A 54 9.38 -4.09 -3.63
C GLN A 54 9.60 -4.34 -2.14
N ALA A 55 9.08 -3.48 -1.27
CA ALA A 55 9.19 -3.66 0.19
C ALA A 55 8.51 -4.97 0.65
N LEU A 56 7.30 -5.24 0.14
CA LEU A 56 6.57 -6.47 0.43
C LEU A 56 7.30 -7.71 -0.10
N ALA A 57 7.77 -7.67 -1.35
CA ALA A 57 8.52 -8.78 -1.96
C ALA A 57 9.84 -9.08 -1.22
N GLN A 58 10.51 -8.05 -0.69
CA GLN A 58 11.68 -8.24 0.16
C GLN A 58 11.32 -8.98 1.45
N PHE A 59 10.23 -8.60 2.11
CA PHE A 59 9.79 -9.27 3.34
C PHE A 59 9.29 -10.70 3.09
N HIS A 60 8.63 -10.96 1.95
CA HIS A 60 8.18 -12.28 1.51
C HIS A 60 9.30 -13.30 1.25
N LYS A 61 10.57 -12.91 1.38
CA LYS A 61 11.69 -13.86 1.46
C LYS A 61 11.79 -14.55 2.81
N TYR A 62 11.31 -13.91 3.87
CA TYR A 62 11.51 -14.31 5.27
C TYR A 62 10.20 -14.57 6.02
N GLY A 63 9.11 -13.90 5.62
CA GLY A 63 7.86 -13.94 6.37
C GLY A 63 6.65 -13.50 5.56
N VAL A 64 5.50 -13.46 6.25
CA VAL A 64 4.23 -12.91 5.76
C VAL A 64 3.74 -11.87 6.76
N HIS A 65 3.21 -10.75 6.26
CA HIS A 65 2.90 -9.59 7.10
C HIS A 65 1.56 -9.74 7.83
N ARG A 66 0.55 -10.27 7.12
CA ARG A 66 -0.83 -10.51 7.59
C ARG A 66 -1.66 -9.26 7.95
N ASP A 67 -1.06 -8.08 7.87
CA ASP A 67 -1.74 -6.80 8.12
C ASP A 67 -1.30 -5.74 7.08
N ILE A 68 -1.59 -6.01 5.81
CA ILE A 68 -1.24 -5.12 4.70
C ILE A 68 -2.26 -3.99 4.61
N LYS A 69 -1.82 -2.77 4.92
CA LYS A 69 -2.59 -1.52 4.86
C LYS A 69 -1.67 -0.33 4.62
N HIS A 70 -2.20 0.78 4.10
CA HIS A 70 -1.36 1.92 3.68
C HIS A 70 -0.58 2.56 4.84
N GLN A 71 -1.06 2.46 6.08
CA GLN A 71 -0.38 2.93 7.29
C GLN A 71 0.90 2.16 7.59
N ASN A 72 0.99 0.90 7.15
CA ASN A 72 2.14 0.02 7.39
C ASN A 72 3.22 0.17 6.32
N PHE A 73 3.06 1.10 5.39
CA PHE A 73 4.08 1.47 4.41
C PHE A 73 4.44 2.94 4.60
N VAL A 74 5.70 3.21 4.93
CA VAL A 74 6.21 4.56 5.14
C VAL A 74 7.26 4.90 4.11
N VAL A 75 7.19 6.11 3.56
CA VAL A 75 8.18 6.61 2.61
C VAL A 75 9.46 6.98 3.35
N SER A 76 10.62 6.68 2.78
CA SER A 76 11.91 7.13 3.30
C SER A 76 12.00 8.67 3.29
N ARG A 77 12.73 9.24 4.25
CA ARG A 77 12.97 10.70 4.29
C ARG A 77 13.90 11.16 3.17
N ASP A 78 14.89 10.32 2.86
CA ASP A 78 15.92 10.59 1.88
C ASP A 78 15.46 10.16 0.49
N GLN A 79 14.36 10.77 0.02
CA GLN A 79 13.76 10.40 -1.24
C GLN A 79 14.28 11.29 -2.37
N ASP A 80 14.80 10.68 -3.44
CA ASP A 80 15.05 11.41 -4.69
C ASP A 80 13.72 11.71 -5.40
N SER A 81 13.41 13.00 -5.57
CA SER A 81 12.19 13.46 -6.27
C SER A 81 12.12 12.99 -7.72
N ASN A 82 13.25 12.68 -8.34
CA ASN A 82 13.35 12.24 -9.73
C ASN A 82 13.31 10.70 -9.87
N ALA A 83 13.41 9.95 -8.77
CA ALA A 83 13.41 8.49 -8.83
C ALA A 83 12.13 7.93 -9.49
N GLU A 84 12.30 6.85 -10.25
CA GLU A 84 11.19 6.12 -10.87
C GLU A 84 10.43 5.21 -9.88
N VAL A 85 10.95 5.09 -8.66
CA VAL A 85 10.38 4.28 -7.58
C VAL A 85 10.44 5.11 -6.29
N VAL A 86 9.38 5.03 -5.50
CA VAL A 86 9.39 5.60 -4.15
C VAL A 86 10.09 4.63 -3.21
N ASP A 87 11.08 5.10 -2.45
CA ASP A 87 11.67 4.29 -1.39
C ASP A 87 10.68 4.11 -0.25
N VAL A 88 10.17 2.89 -0.09
CA VAL A 88 9.14 2.53 0.89
C VAL A 88 9.68 1.51 1.87
N LYS A 89 9.38 1.69 3.15
CA LYS A 89 9.65 0.74 4.23
C LYS A 89 8.33 0.13 4.70
N LEU A 90 8.29 -1.20 4.79
CA LEU A 90 7.21 -1.94 5.45
C LEU A 90 7.48 -1.93 6.96
N ILE A 91 6.45 -1.63 7.76
CA ILE A 91 6.53 -1.50 9.23
C ILE A 91 5.36 -2.22 9.90
N ASP A 92 5.39 -2.28 11.24
CA ASP A 92 4.36 -2.91 12.08
C ASP A 92 4.24 -4.43 11.89
N PHE A 93 5.33 -5.12 12.23
CA PHE A 93 5.43 -6.58 12.12
C PHE A 93 4.76 -7.35 13.27
N ASN A 94 3.93 -6.70 14.10
CA ASN A 94 3.30 -7.34 15.27
C ASN A 94 2.41 -8.53 14.88
N SER A 95 1.75 -8.41 13.73
CA SER A 95 0.92 -9.46 13.16
C SER A 95 1.71 -10.37 12.22
N SER A 96 3.01 -10.19 12.02
CA SER A 96 3.76 -10.96 11.04
C SER A 96 4.01 -12.40 11.48
N TYR A 97 4.35 -13.25 10.52
CA TYR A 97 4.77 -14.62 10.74
C TYR A 97 6.05 -14.90 9.96
N LEU A 98 7.11 -15.29 10.66
CA LEU A 98 8.34 -15.80 10.07
C LEU A 98 8.19 -17.32 9.94
N TYR A 99 8.57 -17.87 8.80
CA TYR A 99 8.34 -19.27 8.51
C TYR A 99 9.65 -20.02 8.27
N GLU A 100 9.64 -21.30 8.63
CA GLU A 100 10.69 -22.25 8.29
C GLU A 100 10.35 -23.00 6.99
N GLN A 101 11.33 -23.70 6.39
CA GLN A 101 11.18 -24.30 5.05
C GLN A 101 10.09 -25.38 4.96
N ASN A 102 9.63 -25.93 6.08
CA ASN A 102 8.65 -27.03 6.17
C ASN A 102 7.17 -26.58 6.13
N GLU A 103 6.86 -25.28 6.10
CA GLU A 103 5.48 -24.76 6.21
C GLU A 103 4.90 -24.24 4.88
N ARG A 104 5.31 -24.86 3.78
CA ARG A 104 5.13 -24.31 2.41
C ARG A 104 3.68 -23.89 2.08
N ASP A 105 2.70 -24.74 2.34
CA ASP A 105 1.31 -24.49 1.92
C ASP A 105 0.67 -23.33 2.71
N PHE A 106 0.93 -23.27 4.02
CA PHE A 106 0.47 -22.17 4.86
C PHE A 106 1.09 -20.83 4.42
N VAL A 107 2.40 -20.85 4.14
CA VAL A 107 3.15 -19.67 3.71
C VAL A 107 2.66 -19.14 2.37
N GLU A 108 2.50 -20.01 1.38
CA GLU A 108 2.02 -19.61 0.04
C GLU A 108 0.61 -19.02 0.10
N ASN A 109 -0.30 -19.63 0.87
CA ASN A 109 -1.64 -19.07 1.07
C ASN A 109 -1.60 -17.72 1.79
N SER A 110 -0.73 -17.57 2.79
CA SER A 110 -0.60 -16.30 3.53
C SER A 110 0.03 -15.19 2.66
N LYS A 111 1.00 -15.50 1.80
CA LYS A 111 1.55 -14.57 0.81
C LYS A 111 0.49 -14.11 -0.18
N ARG A 112 -0.36 -15.03 -0.66
CA ARG A 112 -1.49 -14.69 -1.54
C ARG A 112 -2.47 -13.74 -0.85
N ASN A 113 -2.71 -13.91 0.45
CA ASN A 113 -3.54 -13.00 1.24
C ASN A 113 -2.90 -11.61 1.34
N ASP A 114 -1.60 -11.52 1.63
CA ASP A 114 -0.88 -10.24 1.61
C ASP A 114 -0.98 -9.54 0.25
N ILE A 115 -0.81 -10.29 -0.86
CA ILE A 115 -0.92 -9.75 -2.23
C ILE A 115 -2.34 -9.27 -2.53
N THR A 116 -3.37 -10.03 -2.11
CA THR A 116 -4.78 -9.63 -2.27
C THR A 116 -5.07 -8.34 -1.52
N ASN A 117 -4.63 -8.26 -0.26
CA ASN A 117 -4.80 -7.07 0.57
C ASN A 117 -4.01 -5.87 0.01
N PHE A 118 -2.83 -6.11 -0.57
CA PHE A 118 -2.05 -5.10 -1.26
C PHE A 118 -2.81 -4.54 -2.47
N GLY A 119 -3.38 -5.40 -3.31
CA GLY A 119 -4.22 -4.99 -4.44
C GLY A 119 -5.44 -4.16 -3.99
N ALA A 120 -6.12 -4.60 -2.93
CA ALA A 120 -7.25 -3.86 -2.36
C ALA A 120 -6.83 -2.48 -1.82
N MET A 121 -5.68 -2.39 -1.15
CA MET A 121 -5.11 -1.12 -0.68
C MET A 121 -4.83 -0.16 -1.85
N VAL A 122 -4.18 -0.65 -2.92
CA VAL A 122 -3.90 0.15 -4.12
C VAL A 122 -5.19 0.62 -4.78
N TYR A 123 -6.17 -0.27 -4.92
CA TYR A 123 -7.49 0.06 -5.46
C TYR A 123 -8.17 1.17 -4.64
N ARG A 124 -8.12 1.10 -3.30
CA ARG A 124 -8.70 2.14 -2.43
C ARG A 124 -7.99 3.49 -2.60
N LEU A 125 -6.66 3.50 -2.66
CA LEU A 125 -5.90 4.73 -2.92
C LEU A 125 -6.28 5.37 -4.26
N PHE A 126 -6.57 4.55 -5.29
CA PHE A 126 -7.00 5.05 -6.61
C PHE A 126 -8.45 5.55 -6.62
N ASN A 127 -9.37 4.83 -5.97
CA ASN A 127 -10.81 5.15 -6.06
C ASN A 127 -11.29 6.16 -5.03
N GLU A 128 -10.70 6.24 -3.84
CA GLU A 128 -10.96 7.35 -2.91
C GLU A 128 -10.66 8.69 -3.61
N HIS A 129 -9.65 8.72 -4.49
CA HIS A 129 -9.34 9.88 -5.30
C HIS A 129 -10.42 10.22 -6.33
N TYR A 130 -10.94 9.21 -7.04
CA TYR A 130 -11.97 9.39 -8.06
C TYR A 130 -13.29 9.88 -7.46
N ILE A 131 -13.68 9.36 -6.28
CA ILE A 131 -14.91 9.76 -5.57
C ILE A 131 -14.83 11.23 -5.08
N ILE A 132 -13.64 11.68 -4.63
CA ILE A 132 -13.46 13.06 -4.13
C ILE A 132 -13.36 14.08 -5.28
N THR A 133 -12.81 13.69 -6.44
CA THR A 133 -12.56 14.62 -7.56
C THR A 133 -13.61 14.62 -8.67
N GLY A 134 -14.52 13.64 -8.72
CA GLY A 134 -15.62 13.61 -9.68
C GLY A 134 -16.78 12.77 -9.17
N GLY A 135 -17.89 13.42 -8.81
CA GLY A 135 -19.03 12.80 -8.17
C GLY A 135 -19.57 11.55 -8.88
N LEU A 136 -19.26 10.37 -8.33
CA LEU A 136 -20.07 9.17 -8.48
C LEU A 136 -19.82 8.26 -7.27
N LEU A 137 -20.82 8.15 -6.41
CA LEU A 137 -20.90 7.20 -5.30
C LEU A 137 -20.91 5.77 -5.87
N ALA A 138 -19.75 5.12 -5.93
CA ALA A 138 -19.71 3.66 -6.01
C ALA A 138 -19.80 3.13 -4.57
N THR A 139 -21.00 2.67 -4.19
CA THR A 139 -21.23 2.02 -2.90
C THR A 139 -20.44 0.71 -2.83
N TYR A 140 -19.48 0.65 -1.93
CA TYR A 140 -18.74 -0.55 -1.56
C TYR A 140 -19.63 -1.41 -0.65
N ASP A 141 -20.03 -2.59 -1.11
CA ASP A 141 -20.75 -3.58 -0.29
C ASP A 141 -19.74 -4.59 0.27
N GLU A 142 -19.61 -4.64 1.60
CA GLU A 142 -18.64 -5.49 2.31
C GLU A 142 -18.91 -7.00 2.17
N LYS A 143 -20.04 -7.41 1.58
CA LYS A 143 -20.47 -8.82 1.58
C LYS A 143 -20.06 -9.66 0.37
N PHE A 144 -19.52 -9.10 -0.71
CA PHE A 144 -19.14 -9.88 -1.90
C PHE A 144 -17.90 -9.31 -2.62
N PRO A 145 -16.73 -10.00 -2.62
CA PRO A 145 -15.48 -9.46 -3.16
C PRO A 145 -15.36 -9.54 -4.70
N THR A 146 -16.45 -9.61 -5.45
CA THR A 146 -16.41 -9.60 -6.92
C THR A 146 -17.21 -8.42 -7.45
N THR A 147 -16.51 -7.38 -7.89
CA THR A 147 -17.12 -6.23 -8.55
C THR A 147 -17.58 -6.67 -9.95
N THR A 148 -18.90 -6.79 -10.15
CA THR A 148 -19.47 -6.91 -11.49
C THR A 148 -19.42 -5.52 -12.13
N LEU A 149 -18.45 -5.30 -13.01
CA LEU A 149 -18.42 -4.10 -13.88
C LEU A 149 -19.54 -4.23 -14.91
N LYS A 150 -20.67 -3.55 -14.69
CA LYS A 150 -21.59 -3.21 -15.78
C LYS A 150 -21.03 -1.98 -16.50
N ASN A 151 -20.22 -2.25 -17.53
CA ASN A 151 -19.73 -1.25 -18.47
C ASN A 151 -20.83 -0.94 -19.51
N GLU A 152 -21.62 0.11 -19.28
CA GLU A 152 -22.39 0.76 -20.34
C GLU A 152 -21.72 2.09 -20.67
N ASN A 153 -20.65 2.07 -21.49
CA ASN A 153 -20.16 3.21 -22.30
C ASN A 153 -18.83 2.86 -23.04
N TRP A 154 -18.81 1.77 -23.81
CA TRP A 154 -17.72 1.47 -24.77
C TRP A 154 -18.15 1.65 -26.24
N LEU A 155 -19.09 2.56 -26.51
CA LEU A 155 -19.43 2.97 -27.86
C LEU A 155 -19.37 4.49 -27.91
N LEU A 156 -18.18 5.01 -28.22
CA LEU A 156 -17.91 6.29 -28.90
C LEU A 156 -16.40 6.49 -28.83
N LEU A 157 -15.68 5.82 -29.74
CA LEU A 157 -14.38 6.20 -30.31
C LEU A 157 -13.91 5.05 -31.21
N SER A 158 -14.55 4.94 -32.37
CA SER A 158 -14.02 4.34 -33.60
C SER A 158 -14.45 5.24 -34.76
#